data_AF-A0A183JX89-F1
#
_entry.id   AF-A0A183JX89-F1
#
_cell.length_a   1.000
_cell.length_b   1.000
_cell.length_c   1.000
_cell.angle_alpha   90.00
_cell.angle_beta   90.00
_cell.angle_gamma   90.00
#
_symmetry.space_group_name_H-M   'P 1'
#
loop_
_entity.id
_entity.type
_entity.pdbx_description
1 polymer ?
#
loop_
_entity_poly.entity_id
_entity_poly.type
_entity_poly.pdbx_seq_one_letter_code
_entity_poly.pdbx_strand_id
1 'polypeptide(L)'
;MSKQFYCMGRKLGELRNPSSRRYNCLLTVVYAKYFRSVGQTLSTTTYCRREQTRAEEEMRNKCWKWIGHTLRKVPNCVTRQALTWNRQGQRKRGRPKNTLRREMEIDMRKMNNSWTELERKAHDRVGWRMLVGSLCCIGSNKRK
;
A
#
# COMPACT_ATOMS: atom_id res chain seq x y z
N MET A 1 -37.22 2.06 -1.97
CA MET A 1 -37.18 0.66 -1.47
C MET A 1 -35.95 0.47 -0.58
N SER A 2 -35.97 1.01 0.65
CA SER A 2 -34.87 0.92 1.61
C SER A 2 -35.16 -0.18 2.64
N LYS A 3 -34.22 -1.13 2.77
CA LYS A 3 -34.26 -2.24 3.71
C LYS A 3 -34.10 -1.73 5.13
N GLN A 4 -35.10 -2.02 5.97
CA GLN A 4 -35.10 -1.80 7.41
C GLN A 4 -34.02 -2.68 8.06
N PHE A 5 -33.04 -2.04 8.71
CA PHE A 5 -32.17 -2.71 9.66
C PHE A 5 -32.93 -2.87 10.98
N TYR A 6 -33.07 -4.12 11.40
CA TYR A 6 -33.75 -4.55 12.61
C TYR A 6 -33.08 -3.95 13.86
N CYS A 7 -33.80 -3.07 14.55
CA CYS A 7 -33.39 -2.48 15.82
C CYS A 7 -33.60 -3.49 16.95
N MET A 8 -32.56 -4.21 17.35
CA MET A 8 -32.54 -4.95 18.61
C MET A 8 -32.38 -3.98 19.78
N GLY A 9 -33.51 -3.50 20.29
CA GLY A 9 -33.58 -2.68 21.48
C GLY A 9 -33.12 -3.44 22.72
N ARG A 10 -31.93 -3.12 23.22
CA ARG A 10 -31.60 -3.38 24.63
C ARG A 10 -32.13 -2.22 25.46
N LYS A 11 -33.27 -2.45 26.12
CA LYS A 11 -33.74 -1.58 27.21
C LYS A 11 -32.69 -1.64 28.33
N LEU A 12 -31.87 -0.60 28.42
CA LEU A 12 -31.03 -0.35 29.58
C LEU A 12 -31.98 0.09 30.71
N GLY A 13 -32.27 -0.82 31.63
CA GLY A 13 -33.09 -0.55 32.80
C GLY A 13 -32.60 0.68 33.56
N GLU A 14 -33.58 1.47 34.00
CA GLU A 14 -33.48 2.77 34.64
C GLU A 14 -32.37 2.88 35.69
N LEU A 15 -31.33 3.67 35.38
CA LEU A 15 -30.29 4.06 36.33
C LEU A 15 -30.80 5.21 37.19
N ARG A 16 -31.36 4.87 38.35
CA ARG A 16 -31.70 5.85 39.40
C ARG A 16 -30.44 6.23 40.18
N ASN A 17 -30.07 7.52 40.10
CA ASN A 17 -29.09 8.31 40.87
C ASN A 17 -27.57 8.10 40.62
N PRO A 18 -26.87 9.04 39.95
CA PRO A 18 -25.45 8.96 39.60
C PRO A 18 -24.48 9.63 40.62
N SER A 19 -24.80 9.64 41.92
CA SER A 19 -24.06 10.43 42.93
C SER A 19 -23.08 9.63 43.81
N SER A 20 -22.74 8.40 43.44
CA SER A 20 -21.72 7.62 44.17
C SER A 20 -20.34 7.83 43.54
N ARG A 21 -19.37 8.36 44.34
CA ARG A 21 -17.95 8.44 43.97
C ARG A 21 -17.43 7.13 43.38
N ARG A 22 -17.92 5.98 43.89
CA ARG A 22 -17.51 4.65 43.43
C ARG A 22 -17.96 4.37 41.99
N TYR A 23 -19.18 4.77 41.61
CA TYR A 23 -19.68 4.57 40.25
C TYR A 23 -18.90 5.42 39.24
N ASN A 24 -18.65 6.69 39.56
CA ASN A 24 -17.86 7.57 38.69
C ASN A 24 -16.40 7.09 38.59
N CYS A 25 -15.77 6.66 39.69
CA CYS A 25 -14.43 6.07 39.65
C CYS A 25 -14.37 4.81 38.77
N LEU A 26 -15.34 3.90 38.90
CA LEU A 26 -15.38 2.68 38.07
C LEU A 26 -15.59 3.03 36.60
N LEU A 27 -16.48 3.98 36.29
CA LEU A 27 -16.70 4.45 34.92
C LEU A 27 -15.42 5.06 34.33
N THR A 28 -14.68 5.87 35.09
CA THR A 28 -13.41 6.46 34.67
C THR A 28 -12.34 5.40 34.42
N VAL A 29 -12.21 4.39 35.29
CA VAL A 29 -11.25 3.28 35.12
C VAL A 29 -11.59 2.46 33.88
N VAL A 30 -12.87 2.14 33.67
CA VAL A 30 -13.33 1.42 32.48
C VAL A 30 -13.11 2.25 31.21
N TYR A 31 -13.44 3.53 31.24
CA TYR A 31 -13.26 4.44 30.10
C TYR A 31 -11.77 4.63 29.76
N ALA A 32 -10.91 4.79 30.77
CA ALA A 32 -9.46 4.88 30.58
C ALA A 32 -8.86 3.59 30.01
N LYS A 33 -9.34 2.42 30.48
CA LYS A 33 -8.91 1.11 29.97
C LYS A 33 -9.37 0.87 28.53
N TYR A 34 -10.61 1.24 28.21
CA TYR A 34 -11.16 1.21 26.86
C TYR A 34 -10.37 2.12 25.92
N PHE A 35 -10.14 3.38 26.30
CA PHE A 35 -9.39 4.34 25.49
C PHE A 35 -7.94 3.89 25.24
N ARG A 36 -7.27 3.33 26.25
CA ARG A 36 -5.92 2.75 26.11
C ARG A 36 -5.89 1.56 25.15
N SER A 37 -6.89 0.70 25.20
CA SER A 37 -6.99 -0.47 24.30
C SER A 37 -7.27 -0.09 22.84
N VAL A 38 -8.15 0.91 22.62
CA VAL A 38 -8.44 1.45 21.28
C VAL A 38 -7.20 2.16 20.73
N GLY A 39 -6.51 2.96 21.56
CA GLY A 39 -5.26 3.61 21.19
C GLY A 39 -4.15 2.63 20.79
N GLN A 40 -3.99 1.51 21.53
CA GLN A 40 -3.05 0.43 21.19
C GLN A 40 -3.43 -0.30 19.89
N THR A 41 -4.72 -0.52 19.64
CA THR A 41 -5.18 -1.16 18.40
C THR A 41 -4.91 -0.25 17.19
N LEU A 42 -5.21 1.04 17.31
CA LEU A 42 -4.92 2.03 16.28
C LEU A 42 -3.42 2.19 16.04
N SER A 43 -2.59 2.19 17.09
CA SER A 43 -1.13 2.28 16.95
C SER A 43 -0.55 1.04 16.25
N THR A 44 -1.00 -0.15 16.64
CA THR A 44 -0.56 -1.43 16.03
C THR A 44 -0.97 -1.50 14.56
N THR A 45 -2.21 -1.14 14.23
CA THR A 45 -2.70 -1.12 12.83
C THR A 45 -1.95 -0.11 11.97
N THR A 46 -1.63 1.06 12.55
CA THR A 46 -0.85 2.10 11.87
C THR A 46 0.59 1.68 11.65
N TYR A 47 1.21 1.01 12.62
CA TYR A 47 2.57 0.45 12.52
C TYR A 47 2.63 -0.63 11.42
N CYS A 48 1.74 -1.63 11.46
CA CYS A 48 1.66 -2.67 10.43
C CYS A 48 1.48 -2.09 9.02
N ARG A 49 0.65 -1.04 8.88
CA ARG A 49 0.43 -0.35 7.60
C ARG A 49 1.69 0.38 7.11
N ARG A 50 2.54 0.91 8.01
CA ARG A 50 3.81 1.57 7.66
C ARG A 50 4.86 0.54 7.21
N GLU A 51 4.96 -0.58 7.91
CA GLU A 51 5.88 -1.66 7.55
C GLU A 51 5.52 -2.27 6.18
N GLN A 52 4.22 -2.46 5.90
CA GLN A 52 3.75 -2.93 4.59
C GLN A 52 4.13 -1.98 3.45
N THR A 53 3.94 -0.66 3.64
CA THR A 53 4.35 0.33 2.62
C THR A 53 5.86 0.37 2.41
N ARG A 54 6.65 0.20 3.49
CA ARG A 54 8.11 0.15 3.39
C ARG A 54 8.57 -1.08 2.60
N ALA A 55 7.99 -2.25 2.87
CA ALA A 55 8.28 -3.47 2.13
C ALA A 55 7.93 -3.32 0.64
N GLU A 56 6.79 -2.71 0.31
CA GLU A 56 6.37 -2.43 -1.07
C GLU A 56 7.32 -1.45 -1.79
N GLU A 57 7.80 -0.41 -1.09
CA GLU A 57 8.80 0.54 -1.60
C GLU A 57 10.15 -0.13 -1.87
N GLU A 58 10.61 -1.00 -0.96
CA GLU A 58 11.85 -1.76 -1.15
C GLU A 58 11.73 -2.77 -2.31
N MET A 59 10.59 -3.46 -2.41
CA MET A 59 10.31 -4.36 -3.54
C MET A 59 10.29 -3.60 -4.87
N ARG A 60 9.61 -2.44 -4.92
CA ARG A 60 9.58 -1.57 -6.11
C ARG A 60 10.97 -1.10 -6.50
N ASN A 61 11.77 -0.65 -5.53
CA ASN A 61 13.17 -0.26 -5.73
C ASN A 61 14.01 -1.39 -6.34
N LYS A 62 13.89 -2.61 -5.81
CA LYS A 62 14.61 -3.79 -6.33
C LYS A 62 14.17 -4.11 -7.77
N CYS A 63 12.88 -4.02 -8.07
CA CYS A 63 12.35 -4.21 -9.41
C CYS A 63 12.92 -3.19 -10.40
N TRP A 64 12.85 -1.89 -10.07
CA TRP A 64 13.38 -0.81 -10.90
C TRP A 64 14.90 -0.88 -11.09
N LYS A 65 15.66 -1.32 -10.08
CA LYS A 65 17.09 -1.62 -10.25
C LYS A 65 17.34 -2.75 -11.26
N TRP A 66 16.58 -3.83 -11.18
CA TRP A 66 16.69 -4.96 -12.11
C TRP A 66 16.31 -4.60 -13.55
N ILE A 67 15.26 -3.78 -13.72
CA ILE A 67 14.84 -3.26 -15.02
C ILE A 67 15.94 -2.40 -15.63
N GLY A 68 16.50 -1.46 -14.85
CA GLY A 68 17.59 -0.62 -15.33
C GLY A 68 18.81 -1.43 -15.76
N HIS A 69 19.16 -2.49 -15.02
CA HIS A 69 20.24 -3.40 -15.42
C HIS A 69 19.92 -4.12 -16.73
N THR A 70 18.68 -4.56 -16.91
CA THR A 70 18.26 -5.31 -18.09
C THR A 70 18.14 -4.42 -19.33
N LEU A 71 17.64 -3.19 -19.20
CA LEU A 71 17.53 -2.22 -20.30
C LEU A 71 18.90 -1.79 -20.83
N ARG A 72 19.94 -1.77 -19.99
CA ARG A 72 21.32 -1.49 -20.39
C ARG A 72 21.98 -2.62 -21.17
N LYS A 73 21.43 -3.84 -21.14
CA LYS A 73 21.95 -4.94 -21.94
C LYS A 73 21.61 -4.74 -23.42
N VAL A 74 22.36 -5.42 -24.28
CA VAL A 74 22.17 -5.42 -25.73
C VAL A 74 20.70 -5.72 -26.07
N PRO A 75 20.08 -5.03 -27.06
CA PRO A 75 18.66 -5.18 -27.42
C PRO A 75 18.22 -6.63 -27.66
N ASN A 76 19.13 -7.45 -28.21
CA ASN A 76 18.83 -8.85 -28.57
C ASN A 76 19.01 -9.84 -27.41
N CYS A 77 19.36 -9.39 -26.20
CA CYS A 77 19.55 -10.31 -25.09
C CYS A 77 18.21 -10.90 -24.62
N VAL A 78 18.19 -12.21 -24.35
CA VAL A 78 17.00 -12.97 -23.94
C VAL A 78 16.29 -12.31 -22.75
N THR A 79 17.06 -11.77 -21.80
CA THR A 79 16.52 -11.06 -20.63
C THR A 79 15.77 -9.77 -20.98
N ARG A 80 16.20 -9.03 -22.02
CA ARG A 80 15.52 -7.80 -22.46
C ARG A 80 14.28 -8.12 -23.30
N GLN A 81 14.35 -9.16 -24.13
CA GLN A 81 13.16 -9.69 -24.82
C GLN A 81 12.10 -10.17 -23.82
N ALA A 82 12.51 -10.81 -22.73
CA ALA A 82 11.61 -11.27 -21.67
C ALA A 82 10.88 -10.12 -20.93
N LEU A 83 11.46 -8.92 -20.86
CA LEU A 83 10.77 -7.74 -20.30
C LEU A 83 9.59 -7.31 -21.16
N THR A 84 9.78 -7.28 -22.48
CA THR A 84 8.77 -6.84 -23.46
C THR A 84 7.77 -7.95 -23.78
N TRP A 85 8.11 -9.20 -23.49
CA TRP A 85 7.28 -10.37 -23.80
C TRP A 85 5.90 -10.30 -23.14
N ASN A 86 4.87 -10.27 -23.98
CA ASN A 86 3.50 -10.50 -23.55
C ASN A 86 3.28 -12.01 -23.51
N ARG A 87 2.96 -12.59 -22.36
CA ARG A 87 2.59 -14.02 -22.29
C ARG A 87 1.30 -14.22 -23.09
N GLN A 88 1.45 -14.68 -24.33
CA GLN A 88 0.35 -15.07 -25.19
C GLN A 88 -0.22 -16.38 -24.64
N GLY A 89 -1.39 -16.29 -23.99
CA GLY A 89 -2.05 -17.44 -23.38
C GLY A 89 -3.19 -17.04 -22.43
N GLN A 90 -4.27 -17.81 -22.46
CA GLN A 90 -5.38 -17.69 -21.51
C GLN A 90 -4.89 -18.10 -20.11
N ARG A 91 -4.96 -17.19 -19.13
CA ARG A 91 -4.64 -17.49 -17.73
C ARG A 91 -5.83 -18.17 -17.07
N LYS A 92 -5.60 -19.17 -16.21
CA LYS A 92 -6.66 -19.80 -15.39
C LYS A 92 -7.41 -18.71 -14.58
N ARG A 93 -8.74 -18.75 -14.63
CA ARG A 93 -9.64 -17.86 -13.88
C ARG A 93 -9.32 -18.00 -12.38
N GLY A 94 -9.04 -16.89 -11.69
CA GLY A 94 -8.72 -16.89 -10.25
C GLY A 94 -7.26 -16.61 -9.88
N ARG A 95 -6.30 -16.64 -10.81
CA ARG A 95 -4.93 -16.18 -10.52
C ARG A 95 -4.89 -14.65 -10.44
N PRO A 96 -4.37 -14.04 -9.36
CA PRO A 96 -4.30 -12.60 -9.25
C PRO A 96 -3.51 -12.01 -10.42
N LYS A 97 -4.06 -10.91 -10.96
CA LYS A 97 -3.59 -10.27 -12.20
C LYS A 97 -2.46 -9.25 -11.92
N ASN A 98 -1.82 -9.32 -10.75
CA ASN A 98 -0.63 -8.55 -10.42
C ASN A 98 0.59 -9.25 -11.03
N THR A 99 1.32 -8.54 -11.86
CA THR A 99 2.54 -9.04 -12.49
C THR A 99 3.47 -7.85 -12.51
N LEU A 100 4.78 -8.07 -12.29
CA LEU A 100 5.80 -7.02 -12.30
C LEU A 100 5.59 -6.02 -13.45
N ARG A 101 5.27 -6.50 -14.64
CA ARG A 101 4.93 -5.67 -15.81
C ARG A 101 3.77 -4.68 -15.59
N ARG A 102 2.70 -5.06 -14.90
CA ARG A 102 1.54 -4.18 -14.65
C ARG A 102 1.84 -3.13 -13.59
N GLU A 103 2.56 -3.52 -12.54
CA GLU A 103 3.01 -2.58 -11.51
C GLU A 103 3.95 -1.54 -12.13
N MET A 104 4.87 -2.00 -12.99
CA MET A 104 5.73 -1.12 -13.78
C MET A 104 4.93 -0.24 -14.75
N GLU A 105 3.96 -0.78 -15.50
CA GLU A 105 3.13 0.01 -16.42
C GLU A 105 2.33 1.10 -15.68
N ILE A 106 1.83 0.81 -14.47
CA ILE A 106 1.16 1.78 -13.60
C ILE A 106 2.15 2.86 -13.17
N ASP A 107 3.35 2.47 -12.73
CA ASP A 107 4.39 3.41 -12.30
C ASP A 107 4.92 4.25 -13.48
N MET A 108 5.07 3.68 -14.67
CA MET A 108 5.39 4.39 -15.89
C MET A 108 4.31 5.40 -16.26
N ARG A 109 3.04 5.02 -16.14
CA ARG A 109 1.91 5.92 -16.37
C ARG A 109 1.92 7.10 -15.38
N LYS A 110 2.31 6.88 -14.12
CA LYS A 110 2.47 7.99 -13.13
C LYS A 110 3.57 8.96 -13.52
N MET A 111 4.64 8.48 -14.15
CA MET A 111 5.77 9.31 -14.55
C MET A 111 5.60 9.96 -15.94
N ASN A 112 4.51 9.67 -16.65
CA ASN A 112 4.26 10.12 -18.02
C ASN A 112 5.45 9.90 -18.97
N ASN A 113 6.16 8.77 -18.84
CA ASN A 113 7.29 8.41 -19.69
C ASN A 113 6.92 7.24 -20.60
N SER A 114 7.35 7.33 -21.85
CA SER A 114 7.31 6.21 -22.80
C SER A 114 8.40 5.17 -22.52
N TRP A 115 8.24 3.96 -23.06
CA TRP A 115 9.29 2.92 -22.99
C TRP A 115 10.61 3.40 -23.63
N THR A 116 10.54 4.14 -24.73
CA THR A 116 11.71 4.67 -25.43
C THR A 116 12.49 5.69 -24.59
N GLU A 117 11.79 6.57 -23.87
CA GLU A 117 12.43 7.53 -22.96
C GLU A 117 13.02 6.82 -21.73
N LEU A 118 12.34 5.78 -21.24
CA LEU A 118 12.84 4.96 -20.14
C LEU A 118 14.14 4.26 -20.53
N GLU A 119 14.23 3.73 -21.74
CA GLU A 119 15.45 3.13 -22.29
C GLU A 119 16.59 4.15 -22.35
N ARG A 120 16.35 5.35 -22.89
CA ARG A 120 17.35 6.44 -22.92
C ARG A 120 17.83 6.81 -21.52
N LYS A 121 16.89 6.97 -20.58
CA LYS A 121 17.21 7.28 -19.18
C LYS A 121 17.87 6.12 -18.44
N ALA A 122 17.69 4.88 -18.87
CA ALA A 122 18.37 3.72 -18.27
C ALA A 122 19.87 3.71 -18.59
N HIS A 123 20.26 4.25 -19.76
CA HIS A 123 21.67 4.43 -20.12
C HIS A 123 22.34 5.55 -19.31
N ASP A 124 21.62 6.64 -19.03
CA ASP A 124 22.08 7.65 -18.08
C ASP A 124 21.97 7.14 -16.62
N ARG A 125 23.10 6.82 -16.00
CA ARG A 125 23.12 6.31 -14.61
C ARG A 125 22.59 7.31 -13.59
N VAL A 126 22.79 8.61 -13.82
CA VAL A 126 22.39 9.67 -12.87
C VAL A 126 20.89 9.92 -13.03
N GLY A 127 20.42 10.12 -14.26
CA GLY A 127 19.00 10.23 -14.59
C GLY A 127 18.19 9.00 -14.14
N TRP A 128 18.73 7.79 -14.28
CA TRP A 128 18.09 6.57 -13.76
C TRP A 128 17.95 6.60 -12.24
N ARG A 129 18.99 7.00 -11.51
CA ARG A 129 18.96 7.06 -10.05
C ARG A 129 17.94 8.08 -9.55
N MET A 130 17.85 9.24 -10.20
CA MET A 130 16.85 10.26 -9.86
C MET A 130 15.43 9.76 -10.12
N LEU A 131 15.17 9.11 -11.26
CA LEU A 131 13.85 8.53 -11.56
C LEU A 131 13.41 7.50 -10.52
N VAL A 132 14.28 6.55 -10.20
CA VAL A 132 13.98 5.48 -9.24
C VAL A 132 13.81 6.04 -7.83
N GLY A 133 14.59 7.07 -7.46
CA GLY A 133 14.44 7.80 -6.21
C GLY A 133 13.06 8.45 -6.10
N SER A 134 12.65 9.21 -7.12
CA SER A 134 11.32 9.84 -7.16
C SER A 134 10.18 8.83 -7.04
N LEU A 135 10.27 7.68 -7.72
CA LEU A 135 9.27 6.60 -7.63
C LEU A 135 9.13 6.00 -6.23
N CYS A 136 10.19 6.05 -5.43
CA CYS A 136 10.17 5.48 -4.08
C CYS A 136 9.71 6.51 -3.05
N CYS A 137 10.08 7.78 -3.20
CA CYS A 137 9.66 8.86 -2.30
C CYS A 137 8.19 9.28 -2.47
N ILE A 138 7.56 9.05 -3.63
CA ILE A 138 6.15 9.42 -3.86
C ILE A 138 5.17 8.65 -2.94
N GLY A 139 5.58 7.49 -2.40
CA GLY A 139 4.77 6.74 -1.43
C GLY A 139 4.67 7.43 -0.06
N SER A 140 5.66 8.24 0.31
CA SER A 140 5.76 8.88 1.62
C SER A 140 4.92 10.16 1.75
N ASN A 141 4.63 10.84 0.63
CA ASN A 141 4.01 12.18 0.62
C ASN A 141 2.47 12.20 0.57
N LYS A 142 1.78 11.05 0.57
CA LYS A 142 0.30 11.00 0.55
C LYS A 142 -0.38 11.06 1.92
N ARG A 143 0.33 11.48 2.98
CA ARG A 143 -0.26 11.69 4.30
C ARG A 143 0.22 13.01 4.90
N LYS A 144 -0.38 14.09 4.44
CA LYS A 144 -0.58 15.31 5.23
C LYS A 144 -2.06 15.63 5.19
#